data_AF-A0A1E7W6B3-F1
#
_entry.id   AF-A0A1E7W6B3-F1
#
_cell.length_a   1.000
_cell.length_b   1.000
_cell.length_c   1.000
_cell.angle_alpha   90.00
_cell.angle_beta   90.00
_cell.angle_gamma   90.00
#
_symmetry.space_group_name_H-M   'P 1'
#
loop_
_entity.id
_entity.type
_entity.pdbx_description
1 polymer ?
#
loop_
_entity_poly.entity_id
_entity_poly.type
_entity_poly.pdbx_seq_one_letter_code
_entity_poly.pdbx_strand_id
1 'polypeptide(L)'
;MNNHPAENEAVGAVAIQAGTGAPATSQLITLDPAKYVAEVFKPFNDKLETLKVEADAITPDASTTAGMDVCIKYRAAFRDDVRIAGEKARADRKAPILQIGKLLDTKYRDLLEAVAPYEAKFHNAIEAEKKRKEDLKAAEAARAEQTRLRVVAIRELPLQAVGQSAEVIAKMVAALEADEPDDTFGTLLDAAKTARTEVLAKLAALQVTASESEAEAARITAERAELAQLREAAAERQRLAQAEAERVAAAQKAEADRLAALAAEQEAAALREREAAAARLKAEADAQAEKNRLAQAEIDRQLAEIAATKAAAEAAQRRADAERQASETKAAAERQAAADQAERNRVAAETKAQMEQQAAQVSAQRAAQATADRATQVAQPSIRSAIAAAHQGIAQDQAAALADQGQLADLANAQNGAAVADDLFSIGSAASATTPPALRLGQIGERLGISLTAEFLTSLGFAPAATDRAAKLYHDADFPRMCAALTRHIAAVQAKFSV
;
A
#
# COMPACT_ATOMS: atom_id res chain seq x y z
N MET A 1 -45.92 -84.28 33.65
CA MET A 1 -44.86 -85.31 33.52
C MET A 1 -43.63 -84.80 34.25
N ASN A 2 -42.88 -85.69 34.92
CA ASN A 2 -41.52 -85.56 35.49
C ASN A 2 -41.14 -84.13 35.99
N ASN A 3 -41.18 -83.77 37.28
CA ASN A 3 -40.98 -84.52 38.53
C ASN A 3 -39.56 -85.10 38.74
N HIS A 4 -38.59 -84.26 39.12
CA HIS A 4 -37.86 -84.30 40.41
C HIS A 4 -36.72 -83.26 40.47
N PRO A 5 -36.37 -82.72 41.65
CA PRO A 5 -35.10 -82.03 41.89
C PRO A 5 -34.03 -83.02 42.40
N ALA A 6 -32.87 -83.07 41.74
CA ALA A 6 -31.66 -83.69 42.31
C ALA A 6 -31.06 -82.71 43.33
N GLU A 7 -30.96 -83.06 44.62
CA GLU A 7 -29.96 -83.97 45.21
C GLU A 7 -28.55 -83.38 45.18
N ASN A 8 -28.17 -82.77 46.31
CA ASN A 8 -26.83 -82.24 46.58
C ASN A 8 -26.14 -83.20 47.57
N GLU A 9 -25.77 -84.39 47.09
CA GLU A 9 -25.12 -85.44 47.87
C GLU A 9 -23.59 -85.36 47.84
N ALA A 10 -22.97 -85.90 48.90
CA ALA A 10 -21.52 -86.11 49.07
C ALA A 10 -20.65 -84.83 49.15
N VAL A 11 -19.51 -84.83 49.84
CA VAL A 11 -18.71 -85.96 50.36
C VAL A 11 -18.74 -86.01 51.89
N GLY A 12 -18.93 -87.22 52.42
CA GLY A 12 -19.18 -87.44 53.85
C GLY A 12 -18.01 -87.08 54.76
N ALA A 13 -18.34 -86.53 55.93
CA ALA A 13 -17.44 -86.48 57.07
C ALA A 13 -17.14 -87.90 57.55
N VAL A 14 -16.00 -88.46 57.14
CA VAL A 14 -15.53 -89.77 57.62
C VAL A 14 -15.14 -89.63 59.09
N ALA A 15 -16.08 -89.94 59.97
CA ALA A 15 -15.84 -90.09 61.40
C ALA A 15 -14.93 -91.31 61.63
N ILE A 16 -13.61 -91.11 61.56
CA ILE A 16 -12.64 -92.13 61.95
C ILE A 16 -12.90 -92.44 63.42
N GLN A 17 -13.34 -93.68 63.69
CA GLN A 17 -13.58 -94.16 65.04
C GLN A 17 -12.28 -94.08 65.84
N ALA A 18 -12.23 -93.20 66.83
CA ALA A 18 -11.14 -93.14 67.79
C ALA A 18 -11.15 -94.43 68.62
N GLY A 19 -10.37 -95.42 68.19
CA GLY A 19 -10.25 -96.70 68.89
C GLY A 19 -9.83 -96.50 70.35
N THR A 20 -10.48 -97.21 71.27
CA THR A 20 -10.26 -97.11 72.71
C THR A 20 -8.93 -97.74 73.15
N GLY A 21 -7.82 -97.12 72.75
CA GLY A 21 -6.49 -97.35 73.29
C GLY A 21 -6.09 -96.17 74.17
N ALA A 22 -6.19 -96.33 75.49
CA ALA A 22 -5.74 -95.29 76.41
C ALA A 22 -4.21 -95.13 76.29
N PRO A 23 -3.68 -93.97 75.87
CA PRO A 23 -2.26 -93.72 75.96
C PRO A 23 -1.91 -93.67 77.44
N ALA A 24 -0.98 -94.54 77.88
CA ALA A 24 -0.51 -94.49 79.26
C ALA A 24 -0.02 -93.07 79.56
N THR A 25 -0.48 -92.51 80.69
CA THR A 25 -0.03 -91.20 81.17
C THR A 25 1.43 -91.29 81.58
N SER A 26 2.31 -91.18 80.59
CA SER A 26 3.75 -91.03 80.74
C SER A 26 3.99 -89.73 81.50
N GLN A 27 4.02 -89.85 82.83
CA GLN A 27 4.37 -88.75 83.70
C GLN A 27 5.77 -88.28 83.29
N LEU A 28 5.82 -87.08 82.70
CA LEU A 28 7.08 -86.36 82.56
C LEU A 28 7.70 -86.30 83.95
N ILE A 29 8.83 -86.98 84.13
CA ILE A 29 9.56 -86.97 85.39
C ILE A 29 10.08 -85.55 85.54
N THR A 30 9.37 -84.73 86.34
CA THR A 30 9.74 -83.35 86.65
C THR A 30 10.97 -83.36 87.54
N LEU A 31 12.12 -83.63 86.92
CA LEU A 31 13.44 -83.45 87.48
C LEU A 31 13.62 -81.95 87.73
N ASP A 32 13.37 -81.52 88.96
CA ASP A 32 13.81 -80.22 89.45
C ASP A 32 15.34 -80.14 89.26
N PRO A 33 15.86 -79.26 88.37
CA PRO A 33 17.27 -79.27 88.03
C PRO A 33 18.17 -78.96 89.22
N ALA A 34 17.70 -78.16 90.18
CA ALA A 34 18.47 -77.81 91.37
C ALA A 34 18.55 -79.01 92.33
N LYS A 35 17.43 -79.71 92.58
CA LYS A 35 17.42 -80.93 93.40
C LYS A 35 18.27 -82.04 92.78
N TYR A 36 18.12 -82.29 91.49
CA TYR A 36 18.90 -83.32 90.78
C TYR A 36 20.41 -83.05 90.84
N VAL A 37 20.85 -81.81 90.63
CA VAL A 37 22.27 -81.44 90.76
C VAL A 37 22.75 -81.60 92.20
N ALA A 38 21.95 -81.20 93.20
CA ALA A 38 22.29 -81.40 94.60
C ALA A 38 22.45 -82.88 94.98
N GLU A 39 21.53 -83.75 94.53
CA GLU A 39 21.60 -85.21 94.73
C GLU A 39 22.82 -85.84 94.07
N VAL A 40 23.15 -85.45 92.83
CA VAL A 40 24.33 -85.95 92.10
C VAL A 40 25.64 -85.58 92.81
N PHE A 41 25.74 -84.39 93.40
CA PHE A 41 26.95 -83.95 94.09
C PHE A 41 27.01 -84.30 95.58
N LYS A 42 25.87 -84.64 96.22
CA LYS A 42 25.81 -84.99 97.65
C LYS A 42 26.92 -85.97 98.12
N PRO A 43 27.15 -87.14 97.50
CA PRO A 43 28.17 -88.08 98.01
C PRO A 43 29.61 -87.56 97.91
N PHE A 44 29.90 -86.60 97.03
CA PHE A 44 31.21 -85.95 96.95
C PHE A 44 31.35 -84.82 97.98
N ASN A 45 30.26 -84.10 98.26
CA ASN A 45 30.21 -83.09 99.31
C ASN A 45 30.30 -83.74 100.70
N ASP A 46 29.56 -84.82 100.95
CA ASP A 46 29.63 -85.59 102.20
C ASP A 46 31.08 -86.05 102.47
N LYS A 47 31.73 -86.67 101.45
CA LYS A 47 33.16 -87.05 101.51
C LYS A 47 34.08 -85.86 101.75
N LEU A 48 33.84 -84.72 101.10
CA LEU A 48 34.67 -83.52 101.24
C LEU A 48 34.65 -82.99 102.67
N GLU A 49 33.48 -82.92 103.32
CA GLU A 49 33.39 -82.48 104.71
C GLU A 49 34.03 -83.50 105.68
N THR A 50 33.88 -84.81 105.45
CA THR A 50 34.61 -85.83 106.24
C THR A 50 36.13 -85.68 106.09
N LEU A 51 36.65 -85.55 104.86
CA LEU A 51 38.08 -85.42 104.62
C LEU A 51 38.67 -84.11 105.16
N LYS A 52 37.91 -83.00 105.17
CA LYS A 52 38.31 -81.77 105.88
C LYS A 52 38.49 -82.03 107.37
N VAL A 53 37.47 -82.57 108.04
CA VAL A 53 37.51 -82.82 109.49
C VAL A 53 38.64 -83.80 109.86
N GLU A 54 38.90 -84.82 109.04
CA GLU A 54 40.05 -85.72 109.21
C GLU A 54 41.40 -85.01 108.99
N ALA A 55 41.51 -84.11 108.01
CA ALA A 55 42.77 -83.42 107.69
C ALA A 55 43.09 -82.27 108.67
N ASP A 56 42.10 -81.46 109.05
CA ASP A 56 42.26 -80.33 109.98
C ASP A 56 42.62 -80.81 111.40
N ALA A 57 42.30 -82.06 111.74
CA ALA A 57 42.68 -82.70 112.99
C ALA A 57 44.14 -83.22 113.03
N ILE A 58 44.90 -83.12 111.94
CA ILE A 58 46.24 -83.71 111.82
C ILE A 58 47.24 -82.67 111.28
N THR A 59 48.33 -82.46 112.03
CA THR A 59 49.48 -81.65 111.58
C THR A 59 50.68 -82.58 111.28
N PRO A 60 50.79 -83.14 110.05
CA PRO A 60 51.83 -84.12 109.73
C PRO A 60 53.19 -83.47 109.44
N ASP A 61 54.24 -83.98 110.08
CA ASP A 61 55.62 -83.62 109.72
C ASP A 61 56.08 -84.38 108.47
N ALA A 62 55.97 -83.71 107.32
CA ALA A 62 56.37 -84.23 106.01
C ALA A 62 57.88 -84.46 105.84
N SER A 63 58.74 -84.09 106.82
CA SER A 63 60.15 -84.51 106.83
C SER A 63 60.33 -85.97 107.27
N THR A 64 59.31 -86.54 107.93
CA THR A 64 59.27 -87.96 108.33
C THR A 64 58.54 -88.80 107.29
N THR A 65 58.94 -90.07 107.13
CA THR A 65 58.27 -91.01 106.21
C THR A 65 56.78 -91.16 106.54
N ALA A 66 56.44 -91.36 107.81
CA ALA A 66 55.06 -91.52 108.26
C ALA A 66 54.20 -90.26 108.03
N GLY A 67 54.75 -89.06 108.25
CA GLY A 67 54.05 -87.81 107.94
C GLY A 67 53.90 -87.57 106.44
N MET A 68 54.90 -87.95 105.63
CA MET A 68 54.80 -87.93 104.16
C MET A 68 53.72 -88.89 103.64
N ASP A 69 53.64 -90.11 104.17
CA ASP A 69 52.60 -91.08 103.80
C ASP A 69 51.19 -90.56 104.12
N VAL A 70 51.01 -89.88 105.26
CA VAL A 70 49.76 -89.20 105.63
C VAL A 70 49.43 -88.05 104.65
N CYS A 71 50.41 -87.22 104.31
CA CYS A 71 50.25 -86.16 103.30
C CYS A 71 49.85 -86.73 101.93
N ILE A 72 50.45 -87.86 101.51
CA ILE A 72 50.13 -88.55 100.26
C ILE A 72 48.70 -89.12 100.32
N LYS A 73 48.31 -89.78 101.42
CA LYS A 73 46.95 -90.33 101.64
C LYS A 73 45.88 -89.25 101.45
N TYR A 74 45.94 -88.16 102.21
CA TYR A 74 44.89 -87.13 102.14
C TYR A 74 44.90 -86.36 100.82
N ARG A 75 46.09 -86.07 100.26
CA ARG A 75 46.19 -85.48 98.91
C ARG A 75 45.56 -86.38 97.84
N ALA A 76 45.75 -87.70 97.91
CA ALA A 76 45.12 -88.64 97.00
C ALA A 76 43.59 -88.63 97.18
N ALA A 77 43.09 -88.72 98.42
CA ALA A 77 41.65 -88.70 98.69
C ALA A 77 40.95 -87.42 98.17
N PHE A 78 41.45 -86.22 98.51
CA PHE A 78 40.87 -84.97 97.97
C PHE A 78 40.97 -84.90 96.43
N ARG A 79 42.06 -85.40 95.83
CA ARG A 79 42.28 -85.36 94.37
C ARG A 79 41.37 -86.33 93.63
N ASP A 80 41.20 -87.53 94.15
CA ASP A 80 40.67 -88.68 93.40
C ASP A 80 39.21 -88.97 93.80
N ASP A 81 38.93 -89.15 95.10
CA ASP A 81 37.60 -89.47 95.64
C ASP A 81 36.59 -88.32 95.57
N VAL A 82 37.07 -87.08 95.58
CA VAL A 82 36.22 -85.87 95.49
C VAL A 82 36.35 -85.24 94.10
N ARG A 83 37.52 -84.68 93.76
CA ARG A 83 37.66 -83.81 92.58
C ARG A 83 37.56 -84.58 91.25
N ILE A 84 38.29 -85.68 91.07
CA ILE A 84 38.22 -86.46 89.81
C ILE A 84 36.92 -87.25 89.72
N ALA A 85 36.49 -87.93 90.80
CA ALA A 85 35.24 -88.68 90.80
C ALA A 85 34.01 -87.78 90.58
N GLY A 86 33.99 -86.56 91.16
CA GLY A 86 32.93 -85.57 90.96
C GLY A 86 32.86 -85.03 89.52
N GLU A 87 33.99 -84.67 88.90
CA GLU A 87 34.00 -84.25 87.49
C GLU A 87 33.64 -85.40 86.55
N LYS A 88 34.06 -86.64 86.85
CA LYS A 88 33.60 -87.82 86.10
C LYS A 88 32.08 -87.99 86.20
N ALA A 89 31.51 -87.97 87.41
CA ALA A 89 30.06 -88.09 87.60
C ALA A 89 29.30 -86.97 86.87
N ARG A 90 29.82 -85.73 86.89
CA ARG A 90 29.29 -84.61 86.11
C ARG A 90 29.30 -84.89 84.61
N ALA A 91 30.42 -85.39 84.06
CA ALA A 91 30.54 -85.71 82.64
C ALA A 91 29.58 -86.85 82.23
N ASP A 92 29.59 -87.95 82.99
CA ASP A 92 28.77 -89.15 82.76
C ASP A 92 27.26 -88.82 82.82
N ARG A 93 26.82 -87.93 83.72
CA ARG A 93 25.42 -87.46 83.78
C ARG A 93 25.07 -86.43 82.70
N LYS A 94 26.00 -85.57 82.29
CA LYS A 94 25.77 -84.54 81.26
C LYS A 94 25.68 -85.12 79.84
N ALA A 95 26.46 -86.16 79.53
CA ALA A 95 26.51 -86.78 78.22
C ALA A 95 25.13 -87.19 77.65
N PRO A 96 24.28 -87.97 78.35
CA PRO A 96 22.96 -88.34 77.83
C PRO A 96 22.01 -87.14 77.67
N ILE A 97 22.10 -86.12 78.53
CA ILE A 97 21.26 -84.92 78.42
C ILE A 97 21.56 -84.15 77.13
N LEU A 98 22.85 -83.98 76.79
CA LEU A 98 23.27 -83.38 75.52
C LEU A 98 22.89 -84.24 74.31
N GLN A 99 22.88 -85.57 74.45
CA GLN A 99 22.43 -86.49 73.40
C GLN A 99 20.92 -86.38 73.15
N ILE A 100 20.12 -86.30 74.23
CA ILE A 100 18.66 -86.09 74.14
C ILE A 100 18.35 -84.77 73.43
N GLY A 101 19.00 -83.67 73.80
CA GLY A 101 18.83 -82.37 73.11
C GLY A 101 19.08 -82.47 71.61
N LYS A 102 20.24 -83.01 71.20
CA LYS A 102 20.58 -83.23 69.78
C LYS A 102 19.57 -84.11 69.04
N LEU A 103 18.99 -85.11 69.71
CA LEU A 103 17.97 -85.99 69.13
C LEU A 103 16.63 -85.28 68.96
N LEU A 104 16.24 -84.42 69.91
CA LEU A 104 15.04 -83.58 69.81
C LEU A 104 15.18 -82.55 68.68
N ASP A 105 16.30 -81.81 68.63
CA ASP A 105 16.58 -80.83 67.58
C ASP A 105 16.58 -81.48 66.19
N THR A 106 17.20 -82.67 66.09
CA THR A 106 17.20 -83.49 64.87
C THR A 106 15.78 -83.89 64.50
N LYS A 107 15.00 -84.47 65.42
CA LYS A 107 13.64 -84.94 65.13
C LYS A 107 12.67 -83.80 64.79
N TYR A 108 12.85 -82.61 65.37
CA TYR A 108 12.07 -81.44 65.00
C TYR A 108 12.44 -80.92 63.60
N ARG A 109 13.73 -80.88 63.24
CA ARG A 109 14.16 -80.54 61.88
C ARG A 109 13.65 -81.58 60.86
N ASP A 110 13.80 -82.88 61.14
CA ASP A 110 13.28 -83.96 60.30
C ASP A 110 11.75 -83.81 60.08
N LEU A 111 11.01 -83.36 61.09
CA LEU A 111 9.57 -83.08 61.00
C LEU A 111 9.27 -81.85 60.13
N LEU A 112 10.03 -80.76 60.27
CA LEU A 112 9.89 -79.57 59.42
C LEU A 112 10.19 -79.90 57.95
N GLU A 113 11.27 -80.64 57.69
CA GLU A 113 11.64 -81.10 56.34
C GLU A 113 10.56 -82.03 55.74
N ALA A 114 9.91 -82.86 56.55
CA ALA A 114 8.81 -83.72 56.11
C ALA A 114 7.49 -82.96 55.87
N VAL A 115 7.21 -81.88 56.61
CA VAL A 115 5.96 -81.10 56.51
C VAL A 115 6.04 -80.05 55.39
N ALA A 116 7.19 -79.40 55.20
CA ALA A 116 7.41 -78.36 54.19
C ALA A 116 6.90 -78.68 52.77
N PRO A 117 7.09 -79.88 52.17
CA PRO A 117 6.55 -80.18 50.84
C PRO A 117 5.02 -80.23 50.80
N TYR A 118 4.34 -80.56 51.90
CA TYR A 118 2.88 -80.54 51.98
C TYR A 118 2.35 -79.11 52.13
N GLU A 119 2.97 -78.29 52.99
CA GLU A 119 2.63 -76.87 53.11
C GLU A 119 2.84 -76.13 51.79
N ALA A 120 4.00 -76.32 51.15
CA ALA A 120 4.30 -75.75 49.84
C ALA A 120 3.30 -76.20 48.76
N LYS A 121 2.89 -77.48 48.75
CA LYS A 121 1.87 -77.99 47.82
C LYS A 121 0.54 -77.23 47.97
N PHE A 122 0.05 -77.04 49.19
CA PHE A 122 -1.22 -76.35 49.43
C PHE A 122 -1.10 -74.83 49.21
N HIS A 123 -0.01 -74.20 49.65
CA HIS A 123 0.25 -72.78 49.41
C HIS A 123 0.31 -72.46 47.91
N ASN A 124 1.10 -73.21 47.14
CA ASN A 124 1.24 -73.00 45.69
C ASN A 124 -0.11 -73.21 44.95
N ALA A 125 -0.94 -74.15 45.40
CA ALA A 125 -2.28 -74.34 44.84
C ALA A 125 -3.23 -73.17 45.16
N ILE A 126 -3.15 -72.59 46.37
CA ILE A 126 -3.93 -71.42 46.78
C ILE A 126 -3.52 -70.19 45.96
N GLU A 127 -2.22 -69.91 45.82
CA GLU A 127 -1.75 -68.76 45.04
C GLU A 127 -2.02 -68.92 43.53
N ALA A 128 -1.93 -70.14 42.99
CA ALA A 128 -2.32 -70.41 41.60
C ALA A 128 -3.81 -70.16 41.34
N GLU A 129 -4.70 -70.58 42.25
CA GLU A 129 -6.16 -70.36 42.11
C GLU A 129 -6.57 -68.91 42.38
N LYS A 130 -5.90 -68.19 43.29
CA LYS A 130 -6.03 -66.73 43.44
C LYS A 130 -5.68 -66.04 42.12
N LYS A 131 -4.48 -66.31 41.59
CA LYS A 131 -4.03 -65.73 40.32
C LYS A 131 -5.00 -66.05 39.17
N ARG A 132 -5.46 -67.30 39.04
CA ARG A 132 -6.44 -67.67 38.01
C ARG A 132 -7.74 -66.86 38.11
N LYS A 133 -8.21 -66.55 39.32
CA LYS A 133 -9.40 -65.70 39.56
C LYS A 133 -9.13 -64.23 39.24
N GLU A 134 -7.95 -63.72 39.57
CA GLU A 134 -7.53 -62.35 39.24
C GLU A 134 -7.36 -62.16 37.73
N ASP A 135 -6.65 -63.07 37.06
CA ASP A 135 -6.48 -63.09 35.60
C ASP A 135 -7.84 -63.19 34.87
N LEU A 136 -8.76 -64.05 35.36
CA LEU A 136 -10.11 -64.18 34.80
C LEU A 136 -10.94 -62.90 34.99
N LYS A 137 -10.92 -62.30 36.19
CA LYS A 137 -11.62 -61.05 36.49
C LYS A 137 -11.04 -59.88 35.68
N ALA A 138 -9.73 -59.85 35.46
CA ALA A 138 -9.07 -58.86 34.61
C ALA A 138 -9.49 -59.02 33.13
N ALA A 139 -9.57 -60.27 32.64
CA ALA A 139 -10.05 -60.55 31.29
C ALA A 139 -11.54 -60.20 31.09
N GLU A 140 -12.38 -60.43 32.10
CA GLU A 140 -13.79 -60.03 32.10
C GLU A 140 -13.94 -58.50 32.11
N ALA A 141 -13.21 -57.80 32.98
CA ALA A 141 -13.19 -56.34 33.03
C ALA A 141 -12.67 -55.71 31.71
N ALA A 142 -11.64 -56.30 31.10
CA ALA A 142 -11.12 -55.86 29.80
C ALA A 142 -12.15 -56.03 28.67
N ARG A 143 -12.91 -57.13 28.65
CA ARG A 143 -14.03 -57.33 27.71
C ARG A 143 -15.15 -56.31 27.94
N ALA A 144 -15.52 -56.07 29.21
CA ALA A 144 -16.56 -55.09 29.56
C ALA A 144 -16.17 -53.67 29.10
N GLU A 145 -14.92 -53.25 29.32
CA GLU A 145 -14.43 -51.95 28.85
C GLU A 145 -14.29 -51.90 27.32
N GLN A 146 -13.85 -52.97 26.65
CA GLN A 146 -13.84 -53.04 25.18
C GLN A 146 -15.25 -52.85 24.60
N THR A 147 -16.27 -53.48 25.19
CA THR A 147 -17.66 -53.27 24.79
C THR A 147 -18.14 -51.84 25.11
N ARG A 148 -17.76 -51.27 26.26
CA ARG A 148 -18.06 -49.87 26.59
C ARG A 148 -17.45 -48.90 25.55
N LEU A 149 -16.21 -49.15 25.14
CA LEU A 149 -15.51 -48.36 24.11
C LEU A 149 -16.17 -48.49 22.74
N ARG A 150 -16.71 -49.66 22.34
CA ARG A 150 -17.53 -49.79 21.12
C ARG A 150 -18.75 -48.86 21.17
N VAL A 151 -19.45 -48.77 22.30
CA VAL A 151 -20.60 -47.86 22.47
C VAL A 151 -20.19 -46.38 22.46
N VAL A 152 -19.00 -46.04 22.96
CA VAL A 152 -18.45 -44.67 22.84
C VAL A 152 -18.10 -44.35 21.39
N ALA A 153 -17.43 -45.25 20.67
CA ALA A 153 -17.06 -45.05 19.27
C ALA A 153 -18.28 -44.79 18.38
N ILE A 154 -19.37 -45.54 18.57
CA ILE A 154 -20.65 -45.27 17.88
C ILE A 154 -21.11 -43.82 18.15
N ARG A 155 -21.09 -43.37 19.41
CA ARG A 155 -21.51 -42.01 19.81
C ARG A 155 -20.63 -40.88 19.29
N GLU A 156 -19.38 -41.16 18.93
CA GLU A 156 -18.42 -40.17 18.41
C GLU A 156 -18.47 -40.00 16.88
N LEU A 157 -19.10 -40.92 16.13
CA LEU A 157 -19.24 -40.82 14.67
C LEU A 157 -19.81 -39.47 14.17
N PRO A 158 -20.81 -38.82 14.82
CA PRO A 158 -21.29 -37.50 14.38
C PRO A 158 -20.24 -36.39 14.46
N LEU A 159 -19.23 -36.51 15.35
CA LEU A 159 -18.12 -35.55 15.43
C LEU A 159 -17.13 -35.73 14.27
N GLN A 160 -16.91 -36.97 13.84
CA GLN A 160 -16.05 -37.31 12.70
C GLN A 160 -16.66 -36.89 11.35
N ALA A 161 -17.99 -36.81 11.29
CA ALA A 161 -18.75 -36.36 10.11
C ALA A 161 -18.74 -34.83 9.91
N VAL A 162 -18.35 -34.03 10.91
CA VAL A 162 -18.37 -32.56 10.80
C VAL A 162 -17.35 -32.10 9.73
N GLY A 163 -17.84 -31.39 8.72
CA GLY A 163 -17.01 -30.88 7.62
C GLY A 163 -16.65 -31.91 6.54
N GLN A 164 -17.19 -33.13 6.61
CA GLN A 164 -17.12 -34.11 5.52
C GLN A 164 -18.16 -33.79 4.44
N SER A 165 -17.95 -34.27 3.21
CA SER A 165 -18.94 -34.15 2.14
C SER A 165 -20.16 -35.05 2.36
N ALA A 166 -21.28 -34.70 1.75
CA ALA A 166 -22.53 -35.46 1.85
C ALA A 166 -22.36 -36.93 1.40
N GLU A 167 -21.49 -37.20 0.41
CA GLU A 167 -21.16 -38.55 -0.04
C GLU A 167 -20.36 -39.36 0.99
N VAL A 168 -19.47 -38.71 1.75
CA VAL A 168 -18.70 -39.36 2.83
C VAL A 168 -19.61 -39.65 4.02
N ILE A 169 -20.47 -38.69 4.40
CA ILE A 169 -21.45 -38.89 5.49
C ILE A 169 -22.44 -40.00 5.12
N ALA A 170 -22.91 -40.07 3.87
CA ALA A 170 -23.76 -41.16 3.38
C ALA A 170 -23.09 -42.55 3.54
N LYS A 171 -21.78 -42.66 3.28
CA LYS A 171 -21.02 -43.90 3.49
C LYS A 171 -20.87 -44.24 4.98
N MET A 172 -20.73 -43.24 5.86
CA MET A 172 -20.72 -43.44 7.31
C MET A 172 -22.08 -43.93 7.83
N VAL A 173 -23.19 -43.37 7.31
CA VAL A 173 -24.55 -43.85 7.60
C VAL A 173 -24.69 -45.31 7.17
N ALA A 174 -24.44 -45.64 5.91
CA ALA A 174 -24.59 -47.00 5.39
C ALA A 174 -23.71 -48.03 6.13
N ALA A 175 -22.50 -47.65 6.58
CA ALA A 175 -21.64 -48.51 7.38
C ALA A 175 -22.23 -48.79 8.78
N LEU A 176 -22.79 -47.77 9.44
CA LEU A 176 -23.45 -47.92 10.75
C LEU A 176 -24.83 -48.59 10.65
N GLU A 177 -25.51 -48.50 9.51
CA GLU A 177 -26.71 -49.29 9.23
C GLU A 177 -26.37 -50.77 9.06
N ALA A 178 -25.24 -51.11 8.43
CA ALA A 178 -24.77 -52.48 8.27
C ALA A 178 -24.22 -53.12 9.55
N ASP A 179 -23.50 -52.37 10.41
CA ASP A 179 -22.99 -52.84 11.71
C ASP A 179 -24.08 -52.73 12.80
N GLU A 180 -25.03 -53.66 12.81
CA GLU A 180 -26.06 -53.73 13.85
C GLU A 180 -25.51 -54.37 15.15
N PRO A 181 -25.66 -53.70 16.33
CA PRO A 181 -25.28 -54.27 17.61
C PRO A 181 -25.99 -55.60 17.91
N ASP A 182 -25.18 -56.63 18.14
CA ASP A 182 -25.58 -58.01 18.41
C ASP A 182 -25.31 -58.41 19.86
N ASP A 183 -25.55 -59.68 20.19
CA ASP A 183 -25.40 -60.23 21.55
C ASP A 183 -23.96 -60.12 22.10
N THR A 184 -22.95 -59.80 21.28
CA THR A 184 -21.58 -59.53 21.76
C THR A 184 -21.49 -58.29 22.65
N PHE A 185 -22.49 -57.40 22.62
CA PHE A 185 -22.60 -56.27 23.54
C PHE A 185 -23.14 -56.65 24.93
N GLY A 186 -23.72 -57.84 25.11
CA GLY A 186 -24.24 -58.31 26.40
C GLY A 186 -25.15 -57.30 27.11
N THR A 187 -24.81 -56.93 28.34
CA THR A 187 -25.57 -55.95 29.15
C THR A 187 -25.58 -54.52 28.59
N LEU A 188 -24.75 -54.22 27.58
CA LEU A 188 -24.71 -52.91 26.90
C LEU A 188 -25.43 -52.91 25.54
N LEU A 189 -26.10 -54.01 25.15
CA LEU A 189 -26.79 -54.15 23.87
C LEU A 189 -27.85 -53.06 23.63
N ASP A 190 -28.74 -52.82 24.60
CA ASP A 190 -29.78 -51.78 24.47
C ASP A 190 -29.19 -50.36 24.42
N ALA A 191 -28.08 -50.14 25.14
CA ALA A 191 -27.34 -48.88 25.11
C ALA A 191 -26.63 -48.67 23.76
N ALA A 192 -26.14 -49.74 23.13
CA ALA A 192 -25.56 -49.72 21.78
C ALA A 192 -26.62 -49.47 20.71
N LYS A 193 -27.79 -50.14 20.79
CA LYS A 193 -28.92 -49.94 19.87
C LYS A 193 -29.49 -48.52 19.97
N THR A 194 -29.69 -48.01 21.18
CA THR A 194 -30.09 -46.61 21.41
C THR A 194 -29.05 -45.64 20.82
N ALA A 195 -27.76 -45.89 21.08
CA ALA A 195 -26.69 -45.06 20.53
C ALA A 195 -26.67 -45.06 18.99
N ARG A 196 -26.81 -46.24 18.34
CA ARG A 196 -26.90 -46.35 16.88
C ARG A 196 -28.07 -45.55 16.32
N THR A 197 -29.27 -45.68 16.89
CA THR A 197 -30.46 -44.93 16.44
C THR A 197 -30.28 -43.42 16.58
N GLU A 198 -29.77 -42.95 17.73
CA GLU A 198 -29.46 -41.53 17.93
C GLU A 198 -28.41 -41.00 16.95
N VAL A 199 -27.39 -41.80 16.65
CA VAL A 199 -26.26 -41.42 15.79
C VAL A 199 -26.67 -41.41 14.33
N LEU A 200 -27.43 -42.40 13.87
CA LEU A 200 -28.01 -42.42 12.52
C LEU A 200 -28.88 -41.19 12.28
N ALA A 201 -29.73 -40.80 13.24
CA ALA A 201 -30.52 -39.57 13.14
C ALA A 201 -29.65 -38.30 13.06
N LYS A 202 -28.56 -38.22 13.83
CA LYS A 202 -27.61 -37.09 13.80
C LYS A 202 -26.81 -37.06 12.48
N LEU A 203 -26.35 -38.20 11.98
CA LEU A 203 -25.62 -38.32 10.72
C LEU A 203 -26.52 -38.00 9.51
N ALA A 204 -27.78 -38.46 9.50
CA ALA A 204 -28.75 -38.11 8.47
C ALA A 204 -29.03 -36.60 8.42
N ALA A 205 -29.17 -35.94 9.58
CA ALA A 205 -29.31 -34.48 9.64
C ALA A 205 -28.06 -33.75 9.10
N LEU A 206 -26.85 -34.20 9.48
CA LEU A 206 -25.59 -33.67 8.94
C LEU A 206 -25.45 -33.90 7.43
N GLN A 207 -25.89 -35.05 6.92
CA GLN A 207 -25.89 -35.36 5.48
C GLN A 207 -26.80 -34.42 4.69
N VAL A 208 -28.01 -34.13 5.21
CA VAL A 208 -28.93 -33.15 4.60
C VAL A 208 -28.27 -31.78 4.55
N THR A 209 -27.80 -31.24 5.69
CA THR A 209 -27.14 -29.93 5.73
C THR A 209 -25.88 -29.85 4.85
N ALA A 210 -25.09 -30.94 4.77
CA ALA A 210 -23.97 -31.02 3.84
C ALA A 210 -24.45 -30.91 2.38
N SER A 211 -25.45 -31.71 1.99
CA SER A 211 -26.00 -31.70 0.63
C SER A 211 -26.64 -30.37 0.22
N GLU A 212 -27.30 -29.68 1.15
CA GLU A 212 -27.84 -28.32 0.96
C GLU A 212 -26.70 -27.31 0.75
N SER A 213 -25.63 -27.40 1.54
CA SER A 213 -24.46 -26.52 1.40
C SER A 213 -23.67 -26.76 0.12
N GLU A 214 -23.56 -28.01 -0.33
CA GLU A 214 -22.93 -28.39 -1.60
C GLU A 214 -23.77 -27.93 -2.80
N ALA A 215 -25.09 -28.09 -2.73
CA ALA A 215 -26.01 -27.61 -3.75
C ALA A 215 -25.98 -26.07 -3.87
N GLU A 216 -25.95 -25.34 -2.77
CA GLU A 216 -25.85 -23.88 -2.80
C GLU A 216 -24.48 -23.40 -3.26
N ALA A 217 -23.38 -24.07 -2.86
CA ALA A 217 -22.05 -23.80 -3.39
C ALA A 217 -21.97 -24.04 -4.91
N ALA A 218 -22.65 -25.08 -5.42
CA ALA A 218 -22.75 -25.34 -6.85
C ALA A 218 -23.58 -24.25 -7.57
N ARG A 219 -24.72 -23.82 -7.01
CA ARG A 219 -25.52 -22.69 -7.54
C ARG A 219 -24.72 -21.39 -7.60
N ILE A 220 -24.04 -21.03 -6.51
CA ILE A 220 -23.16 -19.85 -6.45
C ILE A 220 -22.02 -19.94 -7.46
N THR A 221 -21.48 -21.14 -7.71
CA THR A 221 -20.42 -21.36 -8.71
C THR A 221 -20.95 -21.20 -10.13
N ALA A 222 -22.15 -21.72 -10.42
CA ALA A 222 -22.83 -21.54 -11.71
C ALA A 222 -23.17 -20.07 -11.98
N GLU A 223 -23.78 -19.37 -11.01
CA GLU A 223 -24.10 -17.93 -11.12
C GLU A 223 -22.83 -17.09 -11.38
N ARG A 224 -21.72 -17.40 -10.70
CA ARG A 224 -20.43 -16.75 -10.94
C ARG A 224 -19.87 -17.02 -12.34
N ALA A 225 -20.09 -18.21 -12.91
CA ALA A 225 -19.69 -18.55 -14.27
C ALA A 225 -20.56 -17.83 -15.31
N GLU A 226 -21.88 -17.79 -15.14
CA GLU A 226 -22.78 -17.01 -15.99
C GLU A 226 -22.46 -15.51 -15.95
N LEU A 227 -22.22 -14.96 -14.76
CA LEU A 227 -21.82 -13.56 -14.58
C LEU A 227 -20.45 -13.25 -15.20
N ALA A 228 -19.53 -14.21 -15.23
CA ALA A 228 -18.25 -14.08 -15.94
C ALA A 228 -18.47 -14.03 -17.46
N GLN A 229 -19.22 -14.98 -18.03
CA GLN A 229 -19.56 -15.00 -19.46
C GLN A 229 -20.30 -13.72 -19.90
N LEU A 230 -21.24 -13.23 -19.10
CA LEU A 230 -21.93 -11.96 -19.36
C LEU A 230 -20.99 -10.75 -19.35
N ARG A 231 -19.97 -10.74 -18.47
CA ARG A 231 -18.94 -9.69 -18.45
C ARG A 231 -18.00 -9.76 -19.64
N GLU A 232 -17.60 -10.95 -20.06
CA GLU A 232 -16.77 -11.15 -21.26
C GLU A 232 -17.52 -10.72 -22.52
N ALA A 233 -18.77 -11.15 -22.69
CA ALA A 233 -19.63 -10.73 -23.80
C ALA A 233 -19.92 -9.22 -23.79
N ALA A 234 -20.07 -8.60 -22.62
CA ALA A 234 -20.21 -7.14 -22.49
C ALA A 234 -18.91 -6.41 -22.88
N ALA A 235 -17.74 -6.90 -22.46
CA ALA A 235 -16.45 -6.35 -22.81
C ALA A 235 -16.14 -6.49 -24.31
N GLU A 236 -16.53 -7.61 -24.94
CA GLU A 236 -16.43 -7.80 -26.39
C GLU A 236 -17.34 -6.82 -27.14
N ARG A 237 -18.61 -6.69 -26.75
CA ARG A 237 -19.53 -5.69 -27.31
C ARG A 237 -18.98 -4.26 -27.16
N GLN A 238 -18.38 -3.94 -26.02
CA GLN A 238 -17.76 -2.63 -25.80
C GLN A 238 -16.54 -2.40 -26.71
N ARG A 239 -15.67 -3.41 -26.90
CA ARG A 239 -14.54 -3.33 -27.86
C ARG A 239 -15.02 -3.13 -29.30
N LEU A 240 -16.06 -3.86 -29.71
CA LEU A 240 -16.66 -3.72 -31.05
C LEU A 240 -17.26 -2.32 -31.24
N ALA A 241 -18.03 -1.83 -30.27
CA ALA A 241 -18.61 -0.49 -30.30
C ALA A 241 -17.54 0.64 -30.27
N GLN A 242 -16.44 0.44 -29.54
CA GLN A 242 -15.29 1.36 -29.54
C GLN A 242 -14.60 1.38 -30.91
N ALA A 243 -14.30 0.21 -31.48
CA ALA A 243 -13.70 0.12 -32.82
C ALA A 243 -14.60 0.68 -33.92
N GLU A 244 -15.92 0.53 -33.81
CA GLU A 244 -16.88 1.15 -34.72
C GLU A 244 -16.93 2.69 -34.53
N ALA A 245 -16.99 3.19 -33.30
CA ALA A 245 -16.96 4.61 -33.01
C ALA A 245 -15.65 5.28 -33.47
N GLU A 246 -14.50 4.63 -33.28
CA GLU A 246 -13.20 5.07 -33.80
C GLU A 246 -13.19 5.11 -35.33
N ARG A 247 -13.76 4.11 -36.01
CA ARG A 247 -13.90 4.11 -37.47
C ARG A 247 -14.83 5.22 -37.98
N VAL A 248 -15.93 5.49 -37.29
CA VAL A 248 -16.86 6.58 -37.64
C VAL A 248 -16.18 7.94 -37.42
N ALA A 249 -15.50 8.14 -36.28
CA ALA A 249 -14.77 9.37 -36.00
C ALA A 249 -13.61 9.60 -36.98
N ALA A 250 -12.87 8.55 -37.36
CA ALA A 250 -11.83 8.62 -38.38
C ALA A 250 -12.39 8.96 -39.77
N ALA A 251 -13.55 8.41 -40.15
CA ALA A 251 -14.22 8.74 -41.41
C ALA A 251 -14.72 10.19 -41.42
N GLN A 252 -15.42 10.63 -40.37
CA GLN A 252 -15.88 12.01 -40.21
C GLN A 252 -14.72 13.01 -40.22
N LYS A 253 -13.61 12.69 -39.54
CA LYS A 253 -12.41 13.53 -39.58
C LYS A 253 -11.83 13.58 -41.00
N ALA A 254 -11.68 12.44 -41.68
CA ALA A 254 -11.15 12.42 -43.05
C ALA A 254 -12.06 13.17 -44.06
N GLU A 255 -13.37 13.24 -43.81
CA GLU A 255 -14.31 14.07 -44.58
C GLU A 255 -14.18 15.56 -44.25
N ALA A 256 -14.07 15.92 -42.97
CA ALA A 256 -13.81 17.30 -42.53
C ALA A 256 -12.46 17.83 -43.04
N ASP A 257 -11.39 17.03 -42.97
CA ASP A 257 -10.06 17.36 -43.49
C ASP A 257 -10.09 17.57 -45.02
N ARG A 258 -10.91 16.80 -45.77
CA ARG A 258 -11.13 17.01 -47.22
C ARG A 258 -11.90 18.29 -47.51
N LEU A 259 -12.94 18.60 -46.74
CA LEU A 259 -13.72 19.83 -46.91
C LEU A 259 -12.88 21.07 -46.57
N ALA A 260 -12.05 21.00 -45.52
CA ALA A 260 -11.09 22.04 -45.18
C ALA A 260 -10.02 22.24 -46.26
N ALA A 261 -9.50 21.16 -46.85
CA ALA A 261 -8.56 21.24 -47.97
C ALA A 261 -9.19 21.89 -49.22
N LEU A 262 -10.43 21.53 -49.57
CA LEU A 262 -11.19 22.15 -50.65
C LEU A 262 -11.46 23.64 -50.40
N ALA A 263 -11.82 24.02 -49.17
CA ALA A 263 -12.01 25.42 -48.79
C ALA A 263 -10.70 26.22 -48.89
N ALA A 264 -9.60 25.69 -48.37
CA ALA A 264 -8.28 26.33 -48.45
C ALA A 264 -7.77 26.45 -49.91
N GLU A 265 -8.09 25.48 -50.79
CA GLU A 265 -7.77 25.58 -52.22
C GLU A 265 -8.62 26.67 -52.90
N GLN A 266 -9.90 26.81 -52.56
CA GLN A 266 -10.75 27.90 -53.08
C GLN A 266 -10.32 29.28 -52.56
N GLU A 267 -9.94 29.40 -51.28
CA GLU A 267 -9.39 30.66 -50.74
C GLU A 267 -8.06 31.02 -51.39
N ALA A 268 -7.17 30.05 -51.61
CA ALA A 268 -5.91 30.26 -52.34
C ALA A 268 -6.13 30.62 -53.82
N ALA A 269 -7.15 30.05 -54.47
CA ALA A 269 -7.54 30.43 -55.83
C ALA A 269 -8.10 31.87 -55.87
N ALA A 270 -9.03 32.21 -54.97
CA ALA A 270 -9.60 33.55 -54.87
C ALA A 270 -8.55 34.62 -54.51
N LEU A 271 -7.54 34.28 -53.70
CA LEU A 271 -6.41 35.17 -53.43
C LEU A 271 -5.57 35.39 -54.70
N ARG A 272 -5.20 34.33 -55.43
CA ARG A 272 -4.48 34.44 -56.72
C ARG A 272 -5.26 35.24 -57.76
N GLU A 273 -6.59 35.10 -57.83
CA GLU A 273 -7.42 35.93 -58.71
C GLU A 273 -7.43 37.40 -58.28
N ARG A 274 -7.51 37.70 -56.98
CA ARG A 274 -7.40 39.07 -56.45
C ARG A 274 -6.04 39.69 -56.73
N GLU A 275 -4.95 38.94 -56.53
CA GLU A 275 -3.58 39.37 -56.85
C GLU A 275 -3.41 39.61 -58.34
N ALA A 276 -3.91 38.72 -59.21
CA ALA A 276 -3.89 38.89 -60.66
C ALA A 276 -4.75 40.08 -61.13
N ALA A 277 -5.91 40.32 -60.50
CA ALA A 277 -6.76 41.48 -60.78
C ALA A 277 -6.10 42.79 -60.33
N ALA A 278 -5.50 42.83 -59.13
CA ALA A 278 -4.73 43.97 -58.65
C ALA A 278 -3.51 44.26 -59.53
N ALA A 279 -2.80 43.23 -59.98
CA ALA A 279 -1.67 43.37 -60.91
C ALA A 279 -2.12 43.92 -62.28
N ARG A 280 -3.27 43.46 -62.80
CA ARG A 280 -3.87 44.01 -64.03
C ARG A 280 -4.27 45.47 -63.87
N LEU A 281 -5.01 45.81 -62.81
CA LEU A 281 -5.42 47.19 -62.51
C LEU A 281 -4.20 48.12 -62.34
N LYS A 282 -3.14 47.65 -61.69
CA LYS A 282 -1.88 48.40 -61.58
C LYS A 282 -1.22 48.59 -62.95
N ALA A 283 -1.07 47.54 -63.75
CA ALA A 283 -0.47 47.63 -65.08
C ALA A 283 -1.27 48.55 -66.03
N GLU A 284 -2.60 48.56 -65.91
CA GLU A 284 -3.48 49.46 -66.66
C GLU A 284 -3.36 50.92 -66.17
N ALA A 285 -3.26 51.15 -64.86
CA ALA A 285 -3.00 52.47 -64.29
C ALA A 285 -1.61 53.01 -64.66
N ASP A 286 -0.56 52.19 -64.60
CA ASP A 286 0.82 52.54 -65.00
C ASP A 286 0.86 52.87 -66.51
N ALA A 287 0.19 52.06 -67.36
CA ALA A 287 0.08 52.32 -68.79
C ALA A 287 -0.75 53.58 -69.11
N GLN A 288 -1.77 53.90 -68.31
CA GLN A 288 -2.53 55.14 -68.47
C GLN A 288 -1.75 56.36 -67.96
N ALA A 289 -0.92 56.21 -66.92
CA ALA A 289 -0.02 57.25 -66.46
C ALA A 289 1.03 57.61 -67.53
N GLU A 290 1.59 56.62 -68.23
CA GLU A 290 2.47 56.85 -69.39
C GLU A 290 1.74 57.54 -70.56
N LYS A 291 0.53 57.10 -70.93
CA LYS A 291 -0.28 57.81 -71.94
C LYS A 291 -0.53 59.27 -71.55
N ASN A 292 -0.84 59.52 -70.27
CA ASN A 292 -1.08 60.87 -69.76
C ASN A 292 0.20 61.72 -69.78
N ARG A 293 1.38 61.15 -69.45
CA ARG A 293 2.69 61.81 -69.59
C ARG A 293 2.99 62.19 -71.03
N LEU A 294 2.80 61.26 -71.97
CA LEU A 294 3.04 61.50 -73.40
C LEU A 294 2.09 62.56 -73.97
N ALA A 295 0.80 62.53 -73.57
CA ALA A 295 -0.17 63.55 -73.94
C ALA A 295 0.20 64.93 -73.36
N GLN A 296 0.63 65.00 -72.10
CA GLN A 296 1.07 66.26 -71.49
C GLN A 296 2.32 66.82 -72.17
N ALA A 297 3.31 65.98 -72.47
CA ALA A 297 4.53 66.41 -73.17
C ALA A 297 4.26 66.96 -74.59
N GLU A 298 3.27 66.40 -75.29
CA GLU A 298 2.84 66.92 -76.60
C GLU A 298 2.01 68.22 -76.46
N ILE A 299 1.19 68.36 -75.40
CA ILE A 299 0.53 69.64 -75.07
C ILE A 299 1.56 70.72 -74.74
N ASP A 300 2.56 70.42 -73.91
CA ASP A 300 3.62 71.35 -73.51
C ASP A 300 4.46 71.78 -74.73
N ARG A 301 4.73 70.85 -75.66
CA ARG A 301 5.36 71.14 -76.95
C ARG A 301 4.51 72.08 -77.81
N GLN A 302 3.22 71.81 -77.96
CA GLN A 302 2.32 72.66 -78.75
C GLN A 302 2.18 74.06 -78.13
N LEU A 303 2.14 74.16 -76.80
CA LEU A 303 2.18 75.43 -76.09
C LEU A 303 3.51 76.18 -76.31
N ALA A 304 4.66 75.48 -76.33
CA ALA A 304 5.95 76.08 -76.65
C ALA A 304 6.03 76.57 -78.11
N GLU A 305 5.43 75.86 -79.06
CA GLU A 305 5.36 76.27 -80.47
C GLU A 305 4.42 77.48 -80.69
N ILE A 306 3.29 77.52 -79.98
CA ILE A 306 2.39 78.68 -79.92
C ILE A 306 3.06 79.88 -79.24
N ALA A 307 3.89 79.66 -78.21
CA ALA A 307 4.66 80.71 -77.56
C ALA A 307 5.77 81.25 -78.48
N ALA A 308 6.51 80.39 -79.18
CA ALA A 308 7.55 80.78 -80.12
C ALA A 308 7.00 81.57 -81.32
N THR A 309 5.87 81.14 -81.88
CA THR A 309 5.20 81.85 -82.99
C THR A 309 4.64 83.21 -82.55
N LYS A 310 4.05 83.31 -81.35
CA LYS A 310 3.66 84.61 -80.76
C LYS A 310 4.87 85.52 -80.51
N ALA A 311 5.95 85.00 -79.93
CA ALA A 311 7.16 85.78 -79.69
C ALA A 311 7.80 86.30 -81.00
N ALA A 312 7.77 85.49 -82.06
CA ALA A 312 8.21 85.91 -83.40
C ALA A 312 7.31 87.02 -83.99
N ALA A 313 5.99 86.91 -83.85
CA ALA A 313 5.04 87.94 -84.28
C ALA A 313 5.20 89.25 -83.50
N GLU A 314 5.34 89.20 -82.17
CA GLU A 314 5.62 90.37 -81.34
C GLU A 314 6.98 91.01 -81.69
N ALA A 315 8.02 90.21 -81.94
CA ALA A 315 9.33 90.72 -82.35
C ALA A 315 9.27 91.40 -83.72
N ALA A 316 8.47 90.89 -84.67
CA ALA A 316 8.23 91.52 -85.96
C ALA A 316 7.44 92.83 -85.82
N GLN A 317 6.41 92.87 -84.98
CA GLN A 317 5.60 94.06 -84.76
C GLN A 317 6.37 95.17 -84.03
N ARG A 318 7.15 94.83 -82.99
CA ARG A 318 8.05 95.78 -82.31
C ARG A 318 9.09 96.39 -83.25
N ARG A 319 9.56 95.65 -84.27
CA ARG A 319 10.43 96.20 -85.33
C ARG A 319 9.68 97.18 -86.23
N ALA A 320 8.49 96.81 -86.72
CA ALA A 320 7.67 97.68 -87.57
C ALA A 320 7.26 98.99 -86.88
N ASP A 321 6.91 98.94 -85.59
CA ASP A 321 6.50 100.13 -84.83
C ASP A 321 7.70 101.03 -84.46
N ALA A 322 8.88 100.44 -84.21
CA ALA A 322 10.12 101.22 -84.07
C ALA A 322 10.53 101.92 -85.37
N GLU A 323 10.35 101.26 -86.52
CA GLU A 323 10.66 101.81 -87.84
C GLU A 323 9.67 102.93 -88.24
N ARG A 324 8.38 102.82 -87.86
CA ARG A 324 7.42 103.92 -87.91
C ARG A 324 7.89 105.11 -87.07
N GLN A 325 8.18 104.92 -85.78
CA GLN A 325 8.61 105.99 -84.89
C GLN A 325 9.91 106.68 -85.38
N ALA A 326 10.84 105.93 -85.98
CA ALA A 326 12.06 106.49 -86.59
C ALA A 326 11.79 107.34 -87.85
N SER A 327 10.74 107.04 -88.61
CA SER A 327 10.34 107.86 -89.77
C SER A 327 9.51 109.09 -89.37
N GLU A 328 8.60 108.95 -88.39
CA GLU A 328 7.81 110.07 -87.86
C GLU A 328 8.68 111.12 -87.15
N THR A 329 9.68 110.70 -86.37
CA THR A 329 10.62 111.62 -85.71
C THR A 329 11.50 112.40 -86.69
N LYS A 330 11.94 111.77 -87.80
CA LYS A 330 12.60 112.48 -88.91
C LYS A 330 11.67 113.50 -89.57
N ALA A 331 10.45 113.10 -89.93
CA ALA A 331 9.47 113.97 -90.56
C ALA A 331 9.05 115.16 -89.65
N ALA A 332 9.08 115.00 -88.33
CA ALA A 332 8.87 116.08 -87.37
C ALA A 332 10.06 117.05 -87.35
N ALA A 333 11.30 116.55 -87.30
CA ALA A 333 12.51 117.38 -87.29
C ALA A 333 12.66 118.24 -88.57
N GLU A 334 12.38 117.67 -89.74
CA GLU A 334 12.44 118.40 -91.02
C GLU A 334 11.38 119.52 -91.10
N ARG A 335 10.17 119.29 -90.57
CA ARG A 335 9.12 120.32 -90.49
C ARG A 335 9.50 121.46 -89.55
N GLN A 336 10.13 121.16 -88.41
CA GLN A 336 10.58 122.19 -87.49
C GLN A 336 11.68 123.06 -88.12
N ALA A 337 12.68 122.45 -88.76
CA ALA A 337 13.74 123.17 -89.46
C ALA A 337 13.21 124.07 -90.60
N ALA A 338 12.15 123.63 -91.30
CA ALA A 338 11.48 124.43 -92.33
C ALA A 338 10.71 125.63 -91.74
N ALA A 339 10.06 125.46 -90.59
CA ALA A 339 9.32 126.52 -89.90
C ALA A 339 10.26 127.63 -89.39
N ASP A 340 11.32 127.26 -88.66
CA ASP A 340 12.29 128.20 -88.09
C ASP A 340 12.96 129.07 -89.19
N GLN A 341 13.20 128.49 -90.37
CA GLN A 341 13.77 129.19 -91.52
C GLN A 341 12.76 130.16 -92.18
N ALA A 342 11.48 129.80 -92.22
CA ALA A 342 10.42 130.67 -92.74
C ALA A 342 10.15 131.88 -91.82
N GLU A 343 10.17 131.69 -90.50
CA GLU A 343 9.91 132.76 -89.53
C GLU A 343 11.04 133.80 -89.50
N ARG A 344 12.31 133.37 -89.61
CA ARG A 344 13.46 134.29 -89.77
C ARG A 344 13.32 135.20 -90.99
N ASN A 345 12.89 134.65 -92.13
CA ASN A 345 12.65 135.43 -93.35
C ASN A 345 11.48 136.41 -93.18
N ARG A 346 10.46 136.04 -92.38
CA ARG A 346 9.28 136.87 -92.12
C ARG A 346 9.58 138.06 -91.20
N VAL A 347 10.30 137.84 -90.10
CA VAL A 347 10.71 138.92 -89.17
C VAL A 347 11.58 139.96 -89.87
N ALA A 348 12.48 139.52 -90.77
CA ALA A 348 13.29 140.42 -91.60
C ALA A 348 12.47 141.26 -92.60
N ALA A 349 11.32 140.76 -93.06
CA ALA A 349 10.41 141.51 -93.92
C ALA A 349 9.51 142.49 -93.13
N GLU A 350 8.98 142.05 -91.99
CA GLU A 350 8.06 142.87 -91.18
C GLU A 350 8.80 144.05 -90.50
N THR A 351 10.06 143.90 -90.10
CA THR A 351 10.89 145.03 -89.62
C THR A 351 11.17 146.09 -90.70
N LYS A 352 11.19 145.70 -91.99
CA LYS A 352 11.28 146.66 -93.10
C LYS A 352 9.96 147.41 -93.32
N ALA A 353 8.84 146.70 -93.27
CA ALA A 353 7.50 147.30 -93.44
C ALA A 353 7.10 148.26 -92.31
N GLN A 354 7.51 147.98 -91.06
CA GLN A 354 7.19 148.84 -89.91
C GLN A 354 7.80 150.25 -90.03
N MET A 355 9.00 150.40 -90.60
CA MET A 355 9.61 151.73 -90.82
C MET A 355 8.87 152.55 -91.89
N GLU A 356 8.26 151.91 -92.89
CA GLU A 356 7.48 152.61 -93.92
C GLU A 356 6.06 152.96 -93.43
N GLN A 357 5.41 152.11 -92.62
CA GLN A 357 4.07 152.38 -92.11
C GLN A 357 4.02 153.40 -90.95
N GLN A 358 5.07 153.49 -90.13
CA GLN A 358 5.17 154.54 -89.10
C GLN A 358 5.22 155.96 -89.69
N ALA A 359 5.68 156.12 -90.94
CA ALA A 359 5.64 157.40 -91.64
C ALA A 359 4.24 157.81 -92.13
N ALA A 360 3.26 156.90 -92.13
CA ALA A 360 1.95 157.12 -92.76
C ALA A 360 0.79 157.28 -91.76
N GLN A 361 0.61 156.35 -90.81
CA GLN A 361 -0.66 156.24 -90.07
C GLN A 361 -0.82 157.15 -88.84
N VAL A 362 0.20 157.97 -88.51
CA VAL A 362 0.07 159.11 -87.58
C VAL A 362 -1.04 160.09 -88.05
N SER A 363 -1.38 160.08 -89.34
CA SER A 363 -2.47 160.86 -89.94
C SER A 363 -3.90 160.35 -89.67
N ALA A 364 -4.09 159.06 -89.34
CA ALA A 364 -5.40 158.40 -89.44
C ALA A 364 -6.09 158.09 -88.08
N GLN A 365 -5.40 158.30 -86.96
CA GLN A 365 -5.74 157.77 -85.63
C GLN A 365 -6.92 158.46 -84.90
N ARG A 366 -7.94 158.97 -85.62
CA ARG A 366 -8.99 159.86 -85.04
C ARG A 366 -10.45 159.58 -85.42
N ALA A 367 -10.75 158.60 -86.28
CA ALA A 367 -12.05 158.58 -86.98
C ALA A 367 -13.18 157.74 -86.35
N ALA A 368 -12.90 156.59 -85.71
CA ALA A 368 -13.94 155.57 -85.49
C ALA A 368 -13.76 154.70 -84.22
N GLN A 369 -13.75 155.31 -83.03
CA GLN A 369 -14.12 154.59 -81.80
C GLN A 369 -15.63 154.76 -81.57
N ALA A 370 -16.42 153.82 -82.10
CA ALA A 370 -17.87 153.72 -81.87
C ALA A 370 -18.28 152.23 -81.95
N THR A 371 -18.41 151.55 -80.81
CA THR A 371 -19.71 151.19 -80.17
C THR A 371 -20.42 149.98 -80.78
N ALA A 372 -21.37 149.42 -80.02
CA ALA A 372 -22.17 148.23 -80.28
C ALA A 372 -21.38 146.90 -80.25
N ASP A 373 -21.74 145.88 -79.48
CA ASP A 373 -23.04 145.29 -79.08
C ASP A 373 -23.56 144.21 -80.03
N ARG A 374 -23.54 142.98 -79.49
CA ARG A 374 -24.72 142.15 -79.23
C ARG A 374 -25.50 141.59 -80.44
N ALA A 375 -25.65 140.26 -80.42
CA ALA A 375 -26.20 139.40 -81.48
C ALA A 375 -25.25 139.26 -82.69
N THR A 376 -25.19 138.14 -83.41
CA THR A 376 -26.33 137.25 -83.76
C THR A 376 -25.90 135.78 -83.99
N GLN A 377 -26.70 134.84 -83.46
CA GLN A 377 -26.92 133.44 -83.89
C GLN A 377 -25.81 132.34 -83.90
N VAL A 378 -26.09 131.27 -83.14
CA VAL A 378 -26.27 129.86 -83.56
C VAL A 378 -25.12 129.05 -84.24
N ALA A 379 -24.79 127.92 -83.57
CA ALA A 379 -24.23 126.63 -84.06
C ALA A 379 -22.69 126.35 -84.08
N GLN A 380 -22.37 125.08 -83.77
CA GLN A 380 -21.11 124.31 -83.95
C GLN A 380 -19.92 124.55 -82.95
N PRO A 381 -18.96 123.58 -82.78
CA PRO A 381 -18.39 123.27 -81.44
C PRO A 381 -16.84 123.16 -81.23
N SER A 382 -16.42 123.04 -79.95
CA SER A 382 -15.30 122.20 -79.39
C SER A 382 -13.88 122.74 -78.99
N ILE A 383 -13.39 122.31 -77.79
CA ILE A 383 -12.08 121.63 -77.45
C ILE A 383 -10.67 122.35 -77.30
N ARG A 384 -10.03 122.17 -76.10
CA ARG A 384 -8.57 121.93 -75.71
C ARG A 384 -7.42 122.97 -75.94
N SER A 385 -6.12 122.80 -75.54
CA SER A 385 -5.17 121.67 -75.13
C SER A 385 -4.35 121.95 -73.82
N ALA A 386 -3.17 121.41 -73.39
CA ALA A 386 -1.94 120.65 -73.88
C ALA A 386 -1.21 119.96 -72.63
N ILE A 387 0.06 119.47 -72.43
CA ILE A 387 1.34 118.91 -73.05
C ILE A 387 2.34 118.60 -71.81
N ALA A 388 3.46 117.82 -71.66
CA ALA A 388 4.55 117.10 -72.42
C ALA A 388 5.34 115.96 -71.61
N ALA A 389 6.33 115.28 -72.25
CA ALA A 389 7.71 114.81 -71.82
C ALA A 389 8.09 113.51 -70.95
N ALA A 390 9.00 112.68 -71.54
CA ALA A 390 10.22 111.94 -71.01
C ALA A 390 10.29 110.50 -70.33
N HIS A 391 11.26 109.67 -70.82
CA HIS A 391 12.12 108.58 -70.20
C HIS A 391 11.64 107.11 -69.89
N GLN A 392 12.55 106.23 -69.38
CA GLN A 392 12.62 104.74 -69.49
C GLN A 392 12.22 103.86 -68.24
N GLY A 393 11.81 102.57 -68.45
CA GLY A 393 12.44 101.36 -67.81
C GLY A 393 11.79 100.54 -66.65
N ILE A 394 11.19 99.35 -66.96
CA ILE A 394 11.19 97.99 -66.28
C ILE A 394 11.44 97.90 -64.73
N ALA A 395 10.51 97.47 -63.83
CA ALA A 395 10.04 96.10 -63.39
C ALA A 395 11.09 95.24 -62.57
N GLN A 396 10.83 94.21 -61.72
CA GLN A 396 9.73 93.27 -61.28
C GLN A 396 10.19 92.55 -59.93
N ASP A 397 9.61 91.58 -59.16
CA ASP A 397 8.36 90.76 -59.05
C ASP A 397 8.27 89.93 -57.69
N GLN A 398 7.13 89.22 -57.41
CA GLN A 398 6.92 87.94 -56.62
C GLN A 398 7.22 87.83 -55.07
N ALA A 399 6.78 86.84 -54.23
CA ALA A 399 5.90 85.60 -54.18
C ALA A 399 5.75 85.12 -52.66
N ALA A 400 5.08 84.06 -52.12
CA ALA A 400 3.95 83.08 -52.34
C ALA A 400 3.64 82.29 -51.00
N ALA A 401 2.58 81.43 -50.83
CA ALA A 401 2.21 80.82 -49.51
C ALA A 401 1.32 79.51 -49.40
N LEU A 402 1.59 78.67 -48.35
CA LEU A 402 0.77 77.86 -47.36
C LEU A 402 -0.30 76.72 -47.62
N ALA A 403 -0.35 75.78 -46.62
CA ALA A 403 -1.46 74.92 -46.05
C ALA A 403 -1.92 73.56 -46.71
N ASP A 404 -2.47 72.52 -46.03
CA ASP A 404 -2.44 71.99 -44.61
C ASP A 404 -3.12 70.56 -44.47
N GLN A 405 -2.89 69.82 -43.35
CA GLN A 405 -3.55 68.59 -42.78
C GLN A 405 -3.52 67.23 -43.56
N GLY A 406 -3.50 66.04 -42.91
CA GLY A 406 -3.34 65.63 -41.49
C GLY A 406 -3.46 64.10 -41.26
N GLN A 407 -2.88 63.52 -40.20
CA GLN A 407 -2.95 62.07 -39.84
C GLN A 407 -2.81 61.80 -38.32
N LEU A 408 -3.21 60.60 -37.85
CA LEU A 408 -3.24 60.21 -36.43
C LEU A 408 -3.15 58.66 -36.27
N ALA A 409 -2.14 58.13 -35.55
CA ALA A 409 -2.07 56.72 -35.15
C ALA A 409 -1.09 56.46 -33.96
N ASP A 410 -1.49 55.52 -33.10
CA ASP A 410 -0.73 54.64 -32.18
C ASP A 410 0.41 55.16 -31.26
N LEU A 411 0.14 55.04 -29.94
CA LEU A 411 1.16 54.84 -28.89
C LEU A 411 0.71 53.71 -27.93
N ALA A 412 1.67 53.04 -27.27
CA ALA A 412 1.44 51.79 -26.52
C ALA A 412 0.73 51.97 -25.16
N ASN A 413 0.12 50.88 -24.64
CA ASN A 413 -0.81 50.92 -23.52
C ASN A 413 -0.59 49.81 -22.45
N ALA A 414 -0.94 50.17 -21.21
CA ALA A 414 -1.38 49.35 -20.05
C ALA A 414 -0.50 48.23 -19.45
N GLN A 415 -0.61 48.18 -18.11
CA GLN A 415 -0.10 47.16 -17.19
C GLN A 415 -1.19 46.12 -16.81
N ASN A 416 -0.79 45.10 -16.03
CA ASN A 416 -1.60 44.22 -15.16
C ASN A 416 -2.49 43.14 -15.84
N GLY A 417 -2.28 41.86 -15.47
CA GLY A 417 -3.01 40.74 -16.10
C GLY A 417 -2.97 39.32 -15.49
N ALA A 418 -2.47 39.09 -14.26
CA ALA A 418 -2.67 37.86 -13.45
C ALA A 418 -2.17 36.48 -13.98
N ALA A 419 -2.50 35.43 -13.21
CA ALA A 419 -2.58 33.99 -13.54
C ALA A 419 -1.36 33.01 -13.36
N VAL A 420 -1.40 32.28 -12.23
CA VAL A 420 -1.05 30.86 -11.96
C VAL A 420 0.20 30.15 -12.53
N ALA A 421 1.00 29.65 -11.58
CA ALA A 421 1.50 28.26 -11.40
C ALA A 421 2.35 27.55 -12.48
N ASP A 422 3.53 27.07 -12.06
CA ASP A 422 3.68 25.64 -11.70
C ASP A 422 4.76 25.48 -10.59
N ASP A 423 4.53 24.56 -9.63
CA ASP A 423 5.52 24.12 -8.62
C ASP A 423 5.12 22.73 -8.08
N LEU A 424 5.38 21.71 -8.90
CA LEU A 424 5.24 20.31 -8.54
C LEU A 424 6.61 19.71 -8.22
N PHE A 425 7.03 19.71 -6.94
CA PHE A 425 7.71 18.59 -6.25
C PHE A 425 8.15 18.86 -4.78
N SER A 426 7.38 19.63 -4.00
CA SER A 426 7.68 19.86 -2.56
C SER A 426 6.48 19.62 -1.63
N ILE A 427 6.27 18.36 -1.23
CA ILE A 427 5.37 17.95 -0.14
C ILE A 427 6.08 16.83 0.65
N GLY A 428 6.21 16.90 1.97
CA GLY A 428 5.92 18.00 2.89
C GLY A 428 6.28 17.57 4.31
N SER A 429 7.20 18.28 4.96
CA SER A 429 7.63 18.00 6.34
C SER A 429 7.13 19.07 7.30
N ALA A 430 6.90 18.69 8.55
CA ALA A 430 6.41 19.53 9.66
C ALA A 430 4.99 20.14 9.47
N ALA A 431 3.96 19.36 9.82
CA ALA A 431 2.64 19.88 10.18
C ALA A 431 2.11 19.18 11.46
N SER A 432 2.16 19.91 12.58
CA SER A 432 1.43 19.75 13.85
C SER A 432 0.96 18.35 14.31
N ALA A 433 1.64 17.82 15.33
CA ALA A 433 1.14 16.70 16.14
C ALA A 433 0.05 17.18 17.12
N THR A 434 -1.23 17.05 16.75
CA THR A 434 -2.37 17.52 17.58
C THR A 434 -3.52 16.52 17.69
N THR A 435 -3.22 15.21 17.77
CA THR A 435 -4.19 14.18 18.20
C THR A 435 -3.59 13.32 19.31
N PRO A 436 -4.31 13.09 20.44
CA PRO A 436 -3.82 12.22 21.51
C PRO A 436 -3.67 10.77 21.00
N PRO A 437 -2.61 10.04 21.40
CA PRO A 437 -2.32 8.71 20.87
C PRO A 437 -3.32 7.69 21.42
N ALA A 438 -4.37 7.41 20.63
CA ALA A 438 -5.49 6.55 21.04
C ALA A 438 -5.44 5.13 20.45
N LEU A 439 -4.62 4.89 19.42
CA LEU A 439 -4.66 3.63 18.67
C LEU A 439 -3.77 2.57 19.34
N ARG A 440 -4.39 1.53 19.93
CA ARG A 440 -3.69 0.42 20.57
C ARG A 440 -3.24 -0.62 19.54
N LEU A 441 -2.11 -1.27 19.78
CA LEU A 441 -1.54 -2.32 18.90
C LEU A 441 -2.57 -3.39 18.44
N GLY A 442 -3.49 -3.80 19.32
CA GLY A 442 -4.54 -4.76 18.95
C GLY A 442 -5.50 -4.24 17.87
N GLN A 443 -5.86 -2.96 17.92
CA GLN A 443 -6.73 -2.33 16.91
C GLN A 443 -6.00 -2.12 15.57
N ILE A 444 -4.67 -1.96 15.60
CA ILE A 444 -3.83 -1.94 14.40
C ILE A 444 -3.86 -3.33 13.73
N GLY A 445 -3.69 -4.40 14.51
CA GLY A 445 -3.75 -5.76 13.99
C GLY A 445 -5.14 -6.15 13.47
N GLU A 446 -6.20 -5.75 14.18
CA GLU A 446 -7.59 -5.92 13.77
C GLU A 446 -7.91 -5.22 12.44
N ARG A 447 -7.53 -3.93 12.30
CA ARG A 447 -7.69 -3.17 11.04
C ARG A 447 -6.87 -3.72 9.86
N LEU A 448 -5.77 -4.42 10.11
CA LEU A 448 -4.89 -4.99 9.08
C LEU A 448 -5.15 -6.49 8.82
N GLY A 449 -6.01 -7.13 9.61
CA GLY A 449 -6.27 -8.57 9.54
C GLY A 449 -5.08 -9.47 9.93
N ILE A 450 -4.03 -8.92 10.56
CA ILE A 450 -2.79 -9.63 10.90
C ILE A 450 -2.30 -9.31 12.32
N SER A 451 -1.78 -10.31 13.02
CA SER A 451 -1.15 -10.10 14.33
C SER A 451 0.24 -9.45 14.18
N LEU A 452 0.42 -8.29 14.80
CA LEU A 452 1.65 -7.50 14.74
C LEU A 452 2.23 -7.29 16.14
N THR A 453 3.54 -7.47 16.28
CA THR A 453 4.27 -7.14 17.52
C THR A 453 4.76 -5.69 17.47
N ALA A 454 4.84 -5.05 18.63
CA ALA A 454 5.38 -3.69 18.71
C ALA A 454 6.87 -3.61 18.33
N GLU A 455 7.63 -4.69 18.50
CA GLU A 455 9.04 -4.77 18.09
C GLU A 455 9.18 -4.77 16.57
N PHE A 456 8.28 -5.46 15.86
CA PHE A 456 8.23 -5.42 14.40
C PHE A 456 7.86 -4.03 13.87
N LEU A 457 6.88 -3.35 14.49
CA LEU A 457 6.58 -1.94 14.15
C LEU A 457 7.79 -1.00 14.42
N THR A 458 8.53 -1.19 15.51
CA THR A 458 9.80 -0.48 15.74
C THR A 458 10.82 -0.77 14.62
N SER A 459 10.92 -2.02 14.16
CA SER A 459 11.83 -2.38 13.05
C SER A 459 11.45 -1.77 11.70
N LEU A 460 10.17 -1.44 11.50
CA LEU A 460 9.66 -0.65 10.36
C LEU A 460 9.80 0.87 10.56
N GLY A 461 10.38 1.33 11.67
CA GLY A 461 10.65 2.74 11.97
C GLY A 461 9.59 3.45 12.81
N PHE A 462 8.59 2.75 13.36
CA PHE A 462 7.50 3.35 14.14
C PHE A 462 7.70 3.14 15.64
N ALA A 463 8.22 4.17 16.32
CA ALA A 463 8.31 4.21 17.78
C ALA A 463 6.90 4.37 18.41
N PRO A 464 6.64 3.76 19.58
CA PRO A 464 5.38 3.94 20.30
C PRO A 464 5.30 5.35 20.92
N ALA A 465 4.16 6.03 20.73
CA ALA A 465 3.95 7.41 21.18
C ALA A 465 3.62 7.52 22.68
N ALA A 466 2.99 6.49 23.25
CA ALA A 466 2.71 6.39 24.69
C ALA A 466 2.56 4.92 25.13
N THR A 467 2.52 4.69 26.44
CA THR A 467 2.25 3.36 27.03
C THR A 467 1.17 3.46 28.11
N ASP A 468 0.01 2.86 27.85
CA ASP A 468 -1.11 2.79 28.80
C ASP A 468 -1.19 1.38 29.41
N ARG A 469 -0.72 1.28 30.67
CA ARG A 469 -0.78 0.15 31.63
C ARG A 469 -0.20 -1.21 31.20
N ALA A 470 -0.06 -1.45 29.90
CA ALA A 470 0.71 -2.50 29.22
C ALA A 470 0.73 -2.26 27.69
N ALA A 471 -0.28 -1.58 27.14
CA ALA A 471 -0.44 -1.35 25.71
C ALA A 471 0.43 -0.20 25.21
N LYS A 472 1.23 -0.46 24.16
CA LYS A 472 1.86 0.59 23.35
C LYS A 472 0.80 1.24 22.44
N LEU A 473 0.79 2.58 22.46
CA LEU A 473 -0.13 3.44 21.72
C LEU A 473 0.60 4.12 20.57
N TYR A 474 -0.11 4.34 19.47
CA TYR A 474 0.38 5.02 18.26
C TYR A 474 -0.62 6.12 17.83
N HIS A 475 -0.18 7.04 16.99
CA HIS A 475 -1.07 8.05 16.38
C HIS A 475 -1.81 7.45 15.17
N ASP A 476 -3.09 7.75 15.03
CA ASP A 476 -3.91 7.28 13.89
C ASP A 476 -3.37 7.83 12.54
N ALA A 477 -2.73 9.00 12.57
CA ALA A 477 -2.04 9.62 11.43
C ALA A 477 -0.83 8.82 10.90
N ASP A 478 -0.22 7.94 11.70
CA ASP A 478 0.87 7.07 11.24
C ASP A 478 0.35 5.78 10.58
N PHE A 479 -0.92 5.41 10.74
CA PHE A 479 -1.47 4.18 10.20
C PHE A 479 -1.29 4.03 8.66
N PRO A 480 -1.56 5.05 7.82
CA PRO A 480 -1.29 4.96 6.37
C PRO A 480 0.20 4.77 6.05
N ARG A 481 1.09 5.31 6.89
CA ARG A 481 2.55 5.20 6.74
C ARG A 481 3.02 3.80 7.13
N MET A 482 2.43 3.20 8.16
CA MET A 482 2.65 1.79 8.54
C MET A 482 2.24 0.85 7.39
N CYS A 483 1.07 1.07 6.77
CA CYS A 483 0.64 0.30 5.59
C CYS A 483 1.67 0.38 4.44
N ALA A 484 2.14 1.59 4.12
CA ALA A 484 3.15 1.77 3.07
C ALA A 484 4.50 1.10 3.40
N ALA A 485 4.90 1.07 4.68
CA ALA A 485 6.10 0.37 5.13
C ALA A 485 5.94 -1.16 5.07
N LEU A 486 4.77 -1.69 5.47
CA LEU A 486 4.43 -3.12 5.38
C LEU A 486 4.50 -3.63 3.94
N THR A 487 3.87 -2.92 2.98
CA THR A 487 3.91 -3.31 1.56
C THR A 487 5.35 -3.32 1.01
N ARG A 488 6.18 -2.33 1.39
CA ARG A 488 7.61 -2.30 1.01
C ARG A 488 8.41 -3.45 1.62
N HIS A 489 8.15 -3.80 2.88
CA HIS A 489 8.79 -4.92 3.55
C HIS A 489 8.41 -6.26 2.89
N ILE A 490 7.12 -6.49 2.62
CA ILE A 490 6.63 -7.70 1.95
C ILE A 490 7.24 -7.83 0.55
N ALA A 491 7.29 -6.75 -0.23
CA ALA A 491 7.92 -6.76 -1.57
C ALA A 491 9.43 -7.08 -1.49
N ALA A 492 10.15 -6.52 -0.51
CA ALA A 492 11.57 -6.82 -0.30
C ALA A 492 11.82 -8.27 0.17
N VAL A 493 10.91 -8.82 0.99
CA VAL A 493 10.93 -10.24 1.40
C VAL A 493 10.64 -11.15 0.21
N GLN A 494 9.62 -10.86 -0.60
CA GLN A 494 9.32 -11.62 -1.82
C GLN A 494 10.51 -11.63 -2.78
N ALA A 495 11.14 -10.47 -3.05
CA ALA A 495 12.33 -10.38 -3.88
C ALA A 495 13.52 -11.19 -3.33
N LYS A 496 13.64 -11.32 -2.00
CA LYS A 496 14.70 -12.10 -1.34
C LYS A 496 14.47 -13.62 -1.36
N PHE A 497 13.22 -14.07 -1.49
CA PHE A 497 12.83 -15.49 -1.53
C PHE A 497 12.39 -15.98 -2.93
N SER A 498 12.63 -15.17 -3.98
CA SER A 498 12.34 -15.51 -5.38
C SER A 498 13.63 -15.82 -6.19
N VAL A 499 14.59 -16.49 -5.55
CA VAL A 499 15.92 -16.87 -6.08
C VAL A 499 16.20 -18.32 -5.73
#